data_AF-A0A9D8HYU5-F1
#
_entry.id   AF-A0A9D8HYU5-F1
#
_cell.length_a   1.000
_cell.length_b   1.000
_cell.length_c   1.000
_cell.angle_alpha   90.00
_cell.angle_beta   90.00
_cell.angle_gamma   90.00
#
_symmetry.space_group_name_H-M   'P 1'
#
loop_
_entity.id
_entity.type
_entity.pdbx_description
1 polymer ?
#
loop_
_entity_poly.entity_id
_entity_poly.type
_entity_poly.pdbx_seq_one_letter_code
_entity_poly.pdbx_strand_id
1 'polypeptide(L)'
;MRIVSLALVAGLLAGIFGRMDRVHAADTTPPSLIFSQPEDGATGVLSLFPLILAFDEPMGTTASIGWSSNVNAALVSFSWVDDTTLMVTYPPGWPADATITWVLNPTAGQANAFKDASGNPLPAATFRGSFSLGTGGGGGGPTTPCPAAEQEKKNGSVGVFKASNWVQANSGPPTPQTETPAAFLASVEPPANGLVSAATLQTPTGTTRTLTNFFGSGFFFFQPFASEAALDVGYPAGTYLLSVVGGNPVPSTIALPANGYPPVPHIANYNAAQAINPDADFALQWDPIPGVGPNDSIALSISDERGEVFSAPDICVPRELPASASSIVIPRGTLKSGKNYSGSLSFFRYSLRANNVFPQATGGGGLSRATEFGLKTTGGTGLLGAPKFLSIVRKDNGSVEMVVQAQPGSTVIIDRSADLTGWAQIQSVPMTAAGIATVTDTSTTAAVKNFYRAKHN
;
A
#
# COMPACT_ATOMS: atom_id res chain seq x y z
N MET A 1 -21.43 -2.04 1.49
CA MET A 1 -20.83 -0.69 1.63
C MET A 1 -19.30 -0.81 1.56
N ARG A 2 -18.76 -1.07 0.36
CA ARG A 2 -17.30 -1.04 0.11
C ARG A 2 -16.90 0.39 -0.23
N ILE A 3 -16.57 1.18 0.79
CA ILE A 3 -15.98 2.53 0.64
C ILE A 3 -14.44 2.48 0.81
N VAL A 4 -13.87 1.28 1.01
CA VAL A 4 -12.47 1.11 1.46
C VAL A 4 -11.43 1.21 0.32
N SER A 5 -11.84 1.21 -0.96
CA SER A 5 -10.88 1.15 -2.08
C SER A 5 -10.45 2.51 -2.65
N LEU A 6 -10.86 3.64 -2.07
CA LEU A 6 -10.55 4.97 -2.63
C LEU A 6 -9.23 5.60 -2.14
N ALA A 7 -8.59 5.05 -1.10
CA ALA A 7 -7.51 5.70 -0.37
C ALA A 7 -6.07 5.29 -0.79
N LEU A 8 -5.92 4.33 -1.71
CA LEU A 8 -4.59 3.86 -2.13
C LEU A 8 -3.93 4.69 -3.25
N VAL A 9 -4.52 5.81 -3.67
CA VAL A 9 -4.09 6.61 -4.84
C VAL A 9 -3.46 7.97 -4.46
N ALA A 10 -3.33 8.30 -3.18
CA ALA A 10 -2.95 9.65 -2.77
C ALA A 10 -1.45 10.01 -2.90
N GLY A 11 -0.66 9.19 -3.62
CA GLY A 11 0.79 9.06 -3.43
C GLY A 11 1.78 9.84 -4.31
N LEU A 12 1.49 10.45 -5.48
CA LEU A 12 2.57 11.10 -6.29
C LEU A 12 2.25 12.47 -7.00
N LEU A 13 3.12 13.48 -6.72
CA LEU A 13 3.63 14.70 -7.39
C LEU A 13 2.88 15.99 -7.82
N ALA A 14 3.42 17.15 -7.40
CA ALA A 14 3.08 18.51 -7.87
C ALA A 14 4.28 19.31 -8.50
N GLY A 15 3.99 20.14 -9.51
CA GLY A 15 4.84 21.23 -10.09
C GLY A 15 3.97 22.29 -10.80
N ILE A 16 4.37 23.58 -10.81
CA ILE A 16 3.47 24.78 -10.79
C ILE A 16 3.51 25.63 -12.10
N PHE A 17 2.35 26.24 -12.43
CA PHE A 17 2.12 27.25 -13.50
C PHE A 17 2.29 28.73 -13.06
N GLY A 18 2.68 29.61 -14.00
CA GLY A 18 2.43 31.06 -13.96
C GLY A 18 2.60 31.74 -15.34
N ARG A 19 1.59 32.51 -15.81
CA ARG A 19 1.60 33.28 -17.08
C ARG A 19 1.68 34.80 -16.84
N MET A 20 2.54 35.51 -17.57
CA MET A 20 2.23 36.80 -18.22
C MET A 20 3.30 37.16 -19.26
N ASP A 21 2.85 37.66 -20.41
CA ASP A 21 3.60 37.86 -21.66
C ASP A 21 4.93 38.61 -21.51
N ARG A 22 6.03 37.86 -21.63
CA ARG A 22 7.31 38.33 -22.19
C ARG A 22 7.55 37.53 -23.46
N VAL A 23 8.24 38.09 -24.44
CA VAL A 23 8.90 37.31 -25.50
C VAL A 23 9.71 36.24 -24.79
N HIS A 24 9.17 35.02 -24.69
CA HIS A 24 9.78 33.96 -23.89
C HIS A 24 11.12 33.64 -24.54
N ALA A 25 12.18 33.68 -23.74
CA ALA A 25 13.36 32.89 -24.04
C ALA A 25 12.87 31.48 -24.37
N ALA A 26 13.38 30.89 -25.45
CA ALA A 26 13.04 29.53 -25.80
C ALA A 26 13.19 28.67 -24.53
N ASP A 27 12.14 27.92 -24.20
CA ASP A 27 12.22 26.98 -23.09
C ASP A 27 13.38 26.02 -23.37
N THR A 28 14.27 25.88 -22.39
CA THR A 28 15.45 25.02 -22.47
C THR A 28 15.47 23.97 -21.37
N THR A 29 14.41 23.92 -20.55
CA THR A 29 14.30 23.00 -19.43
C THR A 29 13.83 21.65 -19.96
N PRO A 30 14.51 20.54 -19.67
CA PRO A 30 14.00 19.22 -20.02
C PRO A 30 12.81 18.84 -19.13
N PRO A 31 11.79 18.14 -19.67
CA PRO A 31 10.69 17.61 -18.88
C PRO A 31 11.17 16.52 -17.91
N SER A 32 10.37 16.23 -16.89
CA SER A 32 10.57 15.15 -15.93
C SER A 32 9.33 14.26 -15.83
N LEU A 33 9.54 12.96 -15.65
CA LEU A 33 8.45 12.06 -15.26
C LEU A 33 8.13 12.31 -13.79
N ILE A 34 6.87 12.58 -13.50
CA ILE A 34 6.40 12.82 -12.14
C ILE A 34 5.46 11.76 -11.63
N PHE A 35 4.92 10.89 -12.48
CA PHE A 35 4.02 9.84 -12.05
C PHE A 35 4.11 8.66 -12.99
N SER A 36 4.12 7.46 -12.42
CA SER A 36 3.87 6.24 -13.19
C SER A 36 2.90 5.34 -12.46
N GLN A 37 1.89 4.84 -13.16
CA GLN A 37 1.00 3.81 -12.63
C GLN A 37 0.83 2.68 -13.65
N PRO A 38 1.11 1.42 -13.34
CA PRO A 38 1.60 0.94 -12.04
C PRO A 38 2.94 1.59 -11.64
N GLU A 39 3.11 1.79 -10.33
CA GLU A 39 4.37 2.31 -9.76
C GLU A 39 5.53 1.35 -10.03
N ASP A 40 6.77 1.84 -9.95
CA ASP A 40 7.93 0.97 -10.10
C ASP A 40 7.96 -0.13 -9.03
N GLY A 41 8.06 -1.38 -9.48
CA GLY A 41 8.01 -2.57 -8.65
C GLY A 41 6.60 -3.07 -8.32
N ALA A 42 5.54 -2.44 -8.84
CA ALA A 42 4.15 -2.84 -8.54
C ALA A 42 3.89 -4.30 -8.91
N THR A 43 3.10 -5.01 -8.11
CA THR A 43 2.77 -6.42 -8.33
C THR A 43 1.27 -6.65 -8.26
N GLY A 44 0.79 -7.77 -8.79
CA GLY A 44 -0.66 -8.05 -8.84
C GLY A 44 -1.44 -7.17 -9.81
N VAL A 45 -0.75 -6.55 -10.78
CA VAL A 45 -1.36 -5.68 -11.79
C VAL A 45 -2.29 -6.50 -12.68
N LEU A 46 -3.49 -6.00 -12.94
CA LEU A 46 -4.45 -6.66 -13.83
C LEU A 46 -3.95 -6.59 -15.28
N SER A 47 -4.18 -7.66 -16.07
CA SER A 47 -3.69 -7.75 -17.46
C SER A 47 -4.19 -6.65 -18.38
N LEU A 48 -5.35 -6.06 -18.10
CA LEU A 48 -5.90 -4.95 -18.89
C LEU A 48 -5.60 -3.57 -18.28
N PHE A 49 -4.85 -3.51 -17.18
CA PHE A 49 -4.53 -2.26 -16.51
C PHE A 49 -3.49 -1.47 -17.32
N PRO A 50 -3.76 -0.25 -17.80
CA PRO A 50 -2.82 0.53 -18.61
C PRO A 50 -1.60 1.00 -17.80
N LEU A 51 -0.47 1.24 -18.47
CA LEU A 51 0.62 2.04 -17.91
C LEU A 51 0.29 3.52 -18.16
N ILE A 52 0.24 4.32 -17.10
CA ILE A 52 0.02 5.76 -17.11
C ILE A 52 1.32 6.44 -16.74
N LEU A 53 1.68 7.49 -17.46
CA LEU A 53 2.87 8.30 -17.22
C LEU A 53 2.45 9.77 -17.21
N ALA A 54 2.72 10.51 -16.14
CA ALA A 54 2.49 11.96 -16.10
C ALA A 54 3.80 12.72 -15.98
N PHE A 55 3.88 13.86 -16.65
CA PHE A 55 5.06 14.73 -16.75
C PHE A 55 4.80 16.07 -16.06
N ASP A 56 5.86 16.74 -15.61
CA ASP A 56 5.78 18.05 -14.94
C ASP A 56 5.41 19.22 -15.88
N GLU A 57 5.45 18.98 -17.19
CA GLU A 57 5.13 19.98 -18.20
C GLU A 57 4.50 19.36 -19.47
N PRO A 58 3.87 20.18 -20.33
CA PRO A 58 3.29 19.71 -21.59
C PRO A 58 4.30 19.05 -22.53
N MET A 59 3.97 17.85 -22.98
CA MET A 59 4.79 17.01 -23.84
C MET A 59 4.40 17.13 -25.32
N GLY A 60 5.38 16.89 -26.18
CA GLY A 60 5.15 16.65 -27.61
C GLY A 60 4.46 15.32 -27.85
N THR A 61 3.95 15.10 -29.06
CA THR A 61 3.16 13.91 -29.40
C THR A 61 3.98 12.64 -29.63
N THR A 62 5.31 12.74 -29.70
CA THR A 62 6.21 11.61 -29.92
C THR A 62 6.41 10.78 -28.65
N ALA A 63 6.34 9.45 -28.78
CA ALA A 63 6.59 8.52 -27.69
C ALA A 63 7.76 7.57 -28.01
N SER A 64 8.65 7.38 -27.03
CA SER A 64 9.74 6.39 -27.08
C SER A 64 9.88 5.67 -25.75
N ILE A 65 9.39 4.42 -25.72
CA ILE A 65 9.49 3.51 -24.58
C ILE A 65 10.18 2.22 -25.04
N GLY A 66 11.27 1.87 -24.38
CA GLY A 66 11.87 0.54 -24.47
C GLY A 66 11.18 -0.41 -23.49
N TRP A 67 10.84 -1.61 -23.95
CA TRP A 67 10.14 -2.63 -23.16
C TRP A 67 11.00 -3.86 -22.89
N SER A 68 10.66 -4.62 -21.85
CA SER A 68 11.19 -5.97 -21.64
C SER A 68 10.82 -6.91 -22.79
N SER A 69 11.60 -7.97 -22.98
CA SER A 69 11.52 -8.89 -24.13
C SER A 69 10.18 -9.64 -24.28
N ASN A 70 9.40 -9.72 -23.20
CA ASN A 70 8.07 -10.30 -23.15
C ASN A 70 6.96 -9.37 -23.68
N VAL A 71 7.25 -8.10 -23.97
CA VAL A 71 6.30 -7.16 -24.59
C VAL A 71 6.58 -7.01 -26.08
N ASN A 72 5.58 -7.30 -26.91
CA ASN A 72 5.66 -6.97 -28.33
C ASN A 72 5.36 -5.48 -28.55
N ALA A 73 6.38 -4.64 -28.65
CA ALA A 73 6.23 -3.19 -28.82
C ALA A 73 5.29 -2.76 -29.96
N ALA A 74 5.13 -3.56 -31.01
CA ALA A 74 4.22 -3.24 -32.13
C ALA A 74 2.73 -3.28 -31.76
N LEU A 75 2.38 -3.92 -30.64
CA LEU A 75 1.01 -3.98 -30.12
C LEU A 75 0.76 -2.90 -29.05
N VAL A 76 1.79 -2.18 -28.62
CA VAL A 76 1.64 -1.10 -27.63
C VAL A 76 1.01 0.11 -28.30
N SER A 77 -0.05 0.64 -27.69
CA SER A 77 -0.76 1.83 -28.17
C SER A 77 -0.60 2.98 -27.18
N PHE A 78 -0.27 4.16 -27.72
CA PHE A 78 -0.04 5.39 -26.98
C PHE A 78 -1.23 6.33 -27.19
N SER A 79 -1.80 6.85 -26.10
CA SER A 79 -2.87 7.83 -26.13
C SER A 79 -2.59 8.91 -25.10
N TRP A 80 -2.37 10.14 -25.56
CA TRP A 80 -2.32 11.30 -24.68
C TRP A 80 -3.72 11.58 -24.13
N VAL A 81 -3.83 11.66 -22.81
CA VAL A 81 -5.08 11.96 -22.08
C VAL A 81 -5.28 13.47 -22.00
N ASP A 82 -4.19 14.18 -21.74
CA ASP A 82 -4.01 15.62 -21.90
C ASP A 82 -2.57 15.89 -22.40
N ASP A 83 -2.11 17.13 -22.37
CA ASP A 83 -0.76 17.48 -22.81
C ASP A 83 0.34 17.02 -21.84
N THR A 84 0.01 16.58 -20.63
CA THR A 84 0.98 16.14 -19.60
C THR A 84 0.91 14.65 -19.27
N THR A 85 -0.13 13.95 -19.71
CA THR A 85 -0.42 12.57 -19.27
C THR A 85 -0.55 11.62 -20.45
N LEU A 86 0.32 10.60 -20.49
CA LEU A 86 0.32 9.54 -21.48
C LEU A 86 -0.30 8.26 -20.90
N MET A 87 -1.32 7.74 -21.57
CA MET A 87 -1.85 6.40 -21.35
C MET A 87 -1.26 5.42 -22.37
N VAL A 88 -0.76 4.30 -21.87
CA VAL A 88 -0.14 3.24 -22.63
C VAL A 88 -0.93 1.95 -22.44
N THR A 89 -1.47 1.42 -23.52
CA THR A 89 -2.27 0.19 -23.52
C THR A 89 -1.60 -0.89 -24.34
N TYR A 90 -1.90 -2.15 -24.00
CA TYR A 90 -1.43 -3.32 -24.72
C TYR A 90 -2.66 -4.21 -25.03
N PRO A 91 -3.29 -4.09 -26.21
CA PRO A 91 -4.63 -4.62 -26.50
C PRO A 91 -4.89 -6.14 -26.44
N PRO A 92 -3.90 -7.07 -26.38
CA PRO A 92 -4.19 -8.44 -25.94
C PRO A 92 -4.22 -8.60 -24.40
N GLY A 93 -3.88 -7.55 -23.65
CA GLY A 93 -3.57 -7.57 -22.23
C GLY A 93 -2.09 -7.87 -21.98
N TRP A 94 -1.49 -7.21 -20.97
CA TRP A 94 -0.10 -7.43 -20.61
C TRP A 94 0.16 -8.92 -20.33
N PRO A 95 1.35 -9.44 -20.71
CA PRO A 95 1.70 -10.85 -20.49
C PRO A 95 1.54 -11.29 -19.03
N ALA A 96 0.58 -12.19 -18.75
CA ALA A 96 0.37 -12.73 -17.41
C ALA A 96 1.62 -13.45 -16.87
N ASP A 97 1.77 -13.51 -15.54
CA ASP A 97 2.89 -14.16 -14.87
C ASP A 97 4.28 -13.65 -15.26
N ALA A 98 4.34 -12.41 -15.72
CA ALA A 98 5.57 -11.78 -16.18
C ALA A 98 5.79 -10.44 -15.51
N THR A 99 7.08 -10.10 -15.32
CA THR A 99 7.50 -8.75 -15.00
C THR A 99 7.66 -7.98 -16.32
N ILE A 100 6.96 -6.87 -16.42
CA ILE A 100 7.10 -5.88 -17.49
C ILE A 100 8.06 -4.82 -17.00
N THR A 101 9.10 -4.51 -17.77
CA THR A 101 9.96 -3.36 -17.51
C THR A 101 9.86 -2.36 -18.65
N TRP A 102 9.93 -1.08 -18.34
CA TRP A 102 9.91 0.00 -19.31
C TRP A 102 11.00 1.03 -19.02
N VAL A 103 11.51 1.66 -20.08
CA VAL A 103 12.52 2.73 -20.02
C VAL A 103 12.13 3.82 -21.01
N LEU A 104 11.99 5.06 -20.54
CA LEU A 104 11.71 6.20 -21.42
C LEU A 104 13.01 6.67 -22.08
N ASN A 105 12.92 6.99 -23.39
CA ASN A 105 14.07 7.39 -24.19
C ASN A 105 15.30 6.49 -23.97
N PRO A 106 15.20 5.17 -24.25
CA PRO A 106 16.25 4.21 -23.91
C PRO A 106 17.58 4.45 -24.62
N THR A 107 17.60 5.28 -25.67
CA THR A 107 18.82 5.66 -26.38
C THR A 107 18.86 7.18 -26.58
N ALA A 108 19.99 7.78 -26.25
CA ALA A 108 20.20 9.22 -26.43
C ALA A 108 20.16 9.62 -27.91
N GLY A 109 19.54 10.77 -28.21
CA GLY A 109 19.52 11.34 -29.55
C GLY A 109 18.62 10.64 -30.57
N GLN A 110 17.71 9.76 -30.14
CA GLN A 110 16.73 9.15 -31.04
C GLN A 110 15.78 10.20 -31.64
N ALA A 111 15.50 10.07 -32.93
CA ALA A 111 14.65 11.02 -33.66
C ALA A 111 13.22 11.11 -33.10
N ASN A 112 12.72 10.01 -32.51
CA ASN A 112 11.39 9.88 -31.90
C ASN A 112 11.40 9.95 -30.36
N ALA A 113 12.48 10.47 -29.75
CA ALA A 113 12.53 10.66 -28.30
C ALA A 113 11.32 11.47 -27.78
N PHE A 114 10.83 11.13 -26.59
CA PHE A 114 9.97 12.02 -25.80
C PHE A 114 10.65 13.37 -25.62
N LYS A 115 9.88 14.41 -25.90
CA LYS A 115 10.27 15.82 -25.77
C LYS A 115 9.09 16.58 -25.18
N ASP A 116 9.37 17.70 -24.54
CA ASP A 116 8.32 18.67 -24.22
C ASP A 116 7.73 19.29 -25.52
N ALA A 117 6.71 20.13 -25.37
CA ALA A 117 6.12 20.87 -26.48
C ALA A 117 7.09 21.87 -27.16
N SER A 118 8.19 22.24 -26.49
CA SER A 118 9.23 23.16 -26.93
C SER A 118 10.39 22.46 -27.68
N GLY A 119 10.44 21.13 -27.66
CA GLY A 119 11.46 20.29 -28.29
C GLY A 119 12.62 19.86 -27.38
N ASN A 120 12.61 20.16 -26.08
CA ASN A 120 13.63 19.69 -25.15
C ASN A 120 13.42 18.20 -24.84
N PRO A 121 14.44 17.35 -25.04
CA PRO A 121 14.29 15.91 -24.85
C PRO A 121 14.21 15.54 -23.37
N LEU A 122 13.24 14.67 -23.04
CA LEU A 122 13.21 13.97 -21.76
C LEU A 122 14.55 13.21 -21.56
N PRO A 123 15.21 13.33 -20.40
CA PRO A 123 16.49 12.67 -20.12
C PRO A 123 16.50 11.18 -20.50
N ALA A 124 17.42 10.81 -21.38
CA ALA A 124 17.53 9.45 -21.90
C ALA A 124 17.87 8.44 -20.79
N ALA A 125 17.20 7.29 -20.81
CA ALA A 125 17.39 6.14 -19.90
C ALA A 125 17.34 6.48 -18.39
N THR A 126 16.81 7.65 -18.04
CA THR A 126 16.75 8.13 -16.65
C THR A 126 15.50 7.57 -15.97
N PHE A 127 14.35 7.76 -16.60
CA PHE A 127 13.06 7.28 -16.10
C PHE A 127 12.78 5.87 -16.59
N ARG A 128 12.59 4.97 -15.64
CA ARG A 128 12.34 3.55 -15.86
C ARG A 128 11.45 3.03 -14.76
N GLY A 129 10.75 1.94 -15.04
CA GLY A 129 9.98 1.25 -14.03
C GLY A 129 9.70 -0.19 -14.41
N SER A 130 9.09 -0.89 -13.48
CA SER A 130 8.73 -2.29 -13.61
C SER A 130 7.38 -2.56 -12.94
N PHE A 131 6.64 -3.54 -13.44
CA PHE A 131 5.48 -4.07 -12.75
C PHE A 131 5.26 -5.54 -13.10
N SER A 132 4.68 -6.32 -12.21
CA SER A 132 4.37 -7.73 -12.45
C SER A 132 2.88 -7.99 -12.38
N LEU A 133 2.45 -8.87 -13.27
CA LEU A 133 1.07 -9.31 -13.34
C LEU A 133 0.81 -10.41 -12.34
N GLY A 134 -0.36 -10.34 -11.69
CA GLY A 134 -0.83 -11.45 -10.88
C GLY A 134 -1.06 -12.68 -11.76
N THR A 135 -0.87 -13.87 -11.20
CA THR A 135 -1.39 -15.10 -11.79
C THR A 135 -2.86 -14.88 -12.10
N GLY A 136 -3.27 -15.18 -13.34
CA GLY A 136 -4.67 -15.26 -13.71
C GLY A 136 -5.36 -16.25 -12.78
N GLY A 137 -5.93 -15.72 -11.71
CA GLY A 137 -6.49 -16.48 -10.61
C GLY A 137 -7.01 -15.47 -9.62
N GLY A 138 -8.34 -15.35 -9.55
CA GLY A 138 -8.98 -14.65 -8.45
C GLY A 138 -8.36 -15.15 -7.15
N GLY A 139 -7.63 -14.27 -6.47
CA GLY A 139 -6.92 -14.55 -5.24
C GLY A 139 -7.90 -14.73 -4.10
N GLY A 140 -8.67 -15.83 -4.15
CA GLY A 140 -9.25 -16.44 -2.98
C GLY A 140 -8.13 -17.04 -2.15
N GLY A 141 -7.73 -16.31 -1.10
CA GLY A 141 -7.47 -16.98 0.17
C GLY A 141 -8.68 -17.86 0.54
N PRO A 142 -8.48 -18.87 1.40
CA PRO A 142 -9.26 -20.12 1.46
C PRO A 142 -10.73 -19.87 1.14
N THR A 143 -11.19 -20.48 0.04
CA THR A 143 -12.51 -20.32 -0.59
C THR A 143 -13.63 -20.18 0.44
N THR A 144 -13.87 -18.94 0.84
CA THR A 144 -15.18 -18.47 1.19
C THR A 144 -15.40 -17.35 0.19
N PRO A 145 -16.02 -17.62 -0.98
CA PRO A 145 -16.57 -16.51 -1.76
C PRO A 145 -17.31 -15.62 -0.76
N CYS A 146 -16.98 -14.32 -0.75
CA CYS A 146 -17.68 -13.32 0.07
C CYS A 146 -19.17 -13.69 0.05
N PRO A 147 -19.81 -13.99 1.20
CA PRO A 147 -21.13 -14.59 1.20
C PRO A 147 -22.05 -13.84 0.24
N ALA A 148 -22.74 -14.56 -0.65
CA ALA A 148 -23.54 -13.97 -1.73
C ALA A 148 -24.64 -13.02 -1.21
N ALA A 149 -24.98 -13.10 0.08
CA ALA A 149 -25.90 -12.19 0.76
C ALA A 149 -25.30 -10.81 1.08
N GLU A 150 -23.97 -10.64 1.02
CA GLU A 150 -23.25 -9.36 1.24
C GLU A 150 -22.59 -8.80 -0.02
N GLN A 151 -22.73 -9.48 -1.16
CA GLN A 151 -22.81 -8.79 -2.45
C GLN A 151 -24.12 -7.98 -2.45
N GLU A 152 -24.18 -6.93 -1.64
CA GLU A 152 -25.06 -5.80 -1.93
C GLU A 152 -24.91 -5.55 -3.43
N LYS A 153 -26.05 -5.52 -4.15
CA LYS A 153 -26.15 -5.02 -5.52
C LYS A 153 -25.05 -3.97 -5.71
N LYS A 154 -24.15 -4.15 -6.70
CA LYS A 154 -23.06 -3.21 -7.00
C LYS A 154 -23.65 -1.82 -7.26
N ASN A 155 -23.93 -1.12 -6.16
CA ASN A 155 -24.39 0.24 -6.10
C ASN A 155 -23.16 1.08 -6.46
N GLY A 156 -23.34 2.09 -7.29
CA GLY A 156 -22.27 3.00 -7.64
C GLY A 156 -21.73 3.73 -6.40
N SER A 157 -20.58 4.38 -6.54
CA SER A 157 -20.00 5.20 -5.49
C SER A 157 -19.61 6.58 -6.01
N VAL A 158 -19.64 7.59 -5.13
CA VAL A 158 -19.05 8.90 -5.41
C VAL A 158 -18.21 9.38 -4.25
N GLY A 159 -17.14 10.11 -4.55
CA GLY A 159 -16.25 10.67 -3.54
C GLY A 159 -15.77 12.06 -3.92
N VAL A 160 -15.69 12.96 -2.93
CA VAL A 160 -14.91 14.20 -3.03
C VAL A 160 -14.12 14.35 -1.74
N PHE A 161 -12.81 14.24 -1.81
CA PHE A 161 -11.94 14.18 -0.63
C PHE A 161 -10.77 15.15 -0.72
N LYS A 162 -10.40 15.68 0.44
CA LYS A 162 -9.09 16.27 0.68
C LYS A 162 -8.30 15.29 1.55
N ALA A 163 -7.13 14.89 1.08
CA ALA A 163 -6.24 13.96 1.77
C ALA A 163 -4.92 14.64 2.11
N SER A 164 -4.33 14.25 3.24
CA SER A 164 -2.91 14.49 3.51
C SER A 164 -2.20 13.24 3.96
N ASN A 165 -0.96 13.10 3.51
CA ASN A 165 -0.16 11.91 3.71
C ASN A 165 1.07 12.24 4.54
N TRP A 166 1.37 11.32 5.44
CA TRP A 166 2.40 11.47 6.45
C TRP A 166 3.22 10.18 6.53
N VAL A 167 4.44 10.27 7.04
CA VAL A 167 5.35 9.15 7.23
C VAL A 167 5.81 9.13 8.67
N GLN A 168 5.69 7.99 9.34
CA GLN A 168 6.26 7.73 10.65
C GLN A 168 7.47 6.81 10.51
N ALA A 169 8.66 7.39 10.53
CA ALA A 169 9.93 6.66 10.39
C ALA A 169 10.51 6.14 11.73
N ASN A 170 9.98 6.63 12.87
CA ASN A 170 10.43 6.28 14.21
C ASN A 170 9.27 6.43 15.22
N SER A 171 9.55 6.27 16.52
CA SER A 171 8.54 6.38 17.58
C SER A 171 8.02 7.81 17.82
N GLY A 172 8.68 8.82 17.24
CA GLY A 172 8.23 10.20 17.28
C GLY A 172 6.99 10.47 16.41
N PRO A 173 6.55 11.74 16.35
CA PRO A 173 5.38 12.13 15.57
C PRO A 173 5.62 11.93 14.07
N PRO A 174 4.57 11.62 13.28
CA PRO A 174 4.69 11.52 11.83
C PRO A 174 5.02 12.88 11.20
N THR A 175 5.75 12.85 10.09
CA THR A 175 6.11 14.04 9.31
C THR A 175 5.40 14.02 7.95
N PRO A 176 5.11 15.17 7.32
CA PRO A 176 4.48 15.18 5.99
C PRO A 176 5.28 14.36 4.97
N GLN A 177 4.58 13.66 4.07
CA GLN A 177 5.22 12.97 2.96
C GLN A 177 5.85 13.99 1.99
N THR A 178 6.97 13.66 1.37
CA THR A 178 7.72 14.59 0.51
C THR A 178 7.19 14.68 -0.92
N GLU A 179 6.59 13.61 -1.44
CA GLU A 179 6.14 13.55 -2.85
C GLU A 179 4.69 14.01 -3.02
N THR A 180 3.80 13.58 -2.11
CA THR A 180 2.40 14.03 -2.03
C THR A 180 1.95 14.30 -0.61
N PRO A 181 2.40 15.40 -0.01
CA PRO A 181 1.95 15.75 1.33
C PRO A 181 0.43 15.99 1.38
N ALA A 182 -0.20 16.42 0.28
CA ALA A 182 -1.64 16.63 0.21
C ALA A 182 -2.21 16.41 -1.19
N ALA A 183 -3.48 16.01 -1.30
CA ALA A 183 -4.16 15.85 -2.57
C ALA A 183 -5.67 16.09 -2.50
N PHE A 184 -6.24 16.54 -3.62
CA PHE A 184 -7.67 16.56 -3.88
C PHE A 184 -8.05 15.36 -4.75
N LEU A 185 -9.09 14.64 -4.36
CA LEU A 185 -9.60 13.48 -5.07
C LEU A 185 -11.10 13.66 -5.34
N ALA A 186 -11.53 13.36 -6.55
CA ALA A 186 -12.94 13.13 -6.86
C ALA A 186 -13.11 11.82 -7.62
N SER A 187 -14.17 11.07 -7.32
CA SER A 187 -14.46 9.79 -7.97
C SER A 187 -15.95 9.60 -8.24
N VAL A 188 -16.24 8.83 -9.30
CA VAL A 188 -17.55 8.28 -9.63
C VAL A 188 -17.36 6.86 -10.12
N GLU A 189 -17.83 5.89 -9.35
CA GLU A 189 -17.95 4.51 -9.79
C GLU A 189 -19.41 4.26 -10.19
N PRO A 190 -19.70 3.94 -11.46
CA PRO A 190 -21.06 3.60 -11.87
C PRO A 190 -21.53 2.29 -11.21
N PRO A 191 -22.84 2.13 -10.94
CA PRO A 191 -23.40 0.83 -10.59
C PRO A 191 -23.22 -0.16 -11.74
N ALA A 192 -23.26 -1.47 -11.46
CA ALA A 192 -22.94 -2.50 -12.46
C ALA A 192 -23.75 -2.47 -13.78
N ASN A 193 -24.89 -1.79 -13.79
CA ASN A 193 -25.75 -1.61 -14.97
C ASN A 193 -25.90 -0.13 -15.40
N GLY A 194 -25.16 0.79 -14.78
CA GLY A 194 -25.19 2.21 -15.08
C GLY A 194 -24.21 2.56 -16.20
N LEU A 195 -24.73 3.03 -17.34
CA LEU A 195 -23.89 3.66 -18.36
C LEU A 195 -23.56 5.07 -17.88
N VAL A 196 -22.31 5.29 -17.47
CA VAL A 196 -21.75 6.64 -17.29
C VAL A 196 -20.72 6.85 -18.38
N SER A 197 -20.91 7.90 -19.20
CA SER A 197 -20.03 8.24 -20.31
C SER A 197 -19.13 9.44 -20.03
N ALA A 198 -19.51 10.30 -19.07
CA ALA A 198 -18.69 11.40 -18.59
C ALA A 198 -19.06 11.80 -17.17
N ALA A 199 -18.11 12.36 -16.43
CA ALA A 199 -18.36 12.98 -15.13
C ALA A 199 -17.55 14.28 -15.00
N THR A 200 -18.15 15.29 -14.38
CA THR A 200 -17.50 16.57 -14.09
C THR A 200 -17.81 17.02 -12.67
N LEU A 201 -16.89 17.78 -12.08
CA LEU A 201 -17.03 18.37 -10.75
C LEU A 201 -16.81 19.87 -10.84
N GLN A 202 -17.82 20.65 -10.47
CA GLN A 202 -17.67 22.10 -10.31
C GLN A 202 -17.31 22.43 -8.87
N THR A 203 -16.25 23.22 -8.68
CA THR A 203 -15.82 23.72 -7.38
C THR A 203 -16.74 24.84 -6.88
N PRO A 204 -16.72 25.19 -5.59
CA PRO A 204 -17.45 26.35 -5.05
C PRO A 204 -17.07 27.68 -5.72
N THR A 205 -15.86 27.76 -6.28
CA THR A 205 -15.36 28.93 -7.02
C THR A 205 -15.82 28.96 -8.48
N GLY A 206 -16.61 27.97 -8.92
CA GLY A 206 -17.16 27.88 -10.27
C GLY A 206 -16.27 27.17 -11.29
N THR A 207 -15.06 26.75 -10.91
CA THR A 207 -14.13 26.01 -11.78
C THR A 207 -14.62 24.58 -12.01
N THR A 208 -14.65 24.13 -13.27
CA THR A 208 -15.05 22.75 -13.60
C THR A 208 -13.82 21.87 -13.79
N ARG A 209 -13.84 20.69 -13.16
CA ARG A 209 -12.88 19.60 -13.34
C ARG A 209 -13.56 18.44 -14.06
N THR A 210 -12.93 17.95 -15.12
CA THR A 210 -13.38 16.72 -15.79
C THR A 210 -12.81 15.53 -15.03
N LEU A 211 -13.67 14.57 -14.68
CA LEU A 211 -13.21 13.29 -14.18
C LEU A 211 -13.02 12.38 -15.39
N THR A 212 -11.87 11.72 -15.43
CA THR A 212 -11.48 10.85 -16.52
C THR A 212 -11.87 9.41 -16.17
N ASN A 213 -12.49 8.70 -17.11
CA ASN A 213 -12.74 7.26 -16.94
C ASN A 213 -11.40 6.53 -17.02
N PHE A 214 -10.81 6.30 -15.88
CA PHE A 214 -9.67 5.42 -15.80
C PHE A 214 -10.20 3.98 -15.67
N PHE A 215 -9.61 3.05 -16.41
CA PHE A 215 -9.85 1.60 -16.20
C PHE A 215 -11.22 1.07 -16.63
N GLY A 216 -12.00 1.83 -17.41
CA GLY A 216 -13.27 1.39 -18.00
C GLY A 216 -14.38 1.08 -16.99
N SER A 217 -14.18 1.42 -15.73
CA SER A 217 -15.01 1.00 -14.60
C SER A 217 -15.26 2.11 -13.57
N GLY A 218 -14.65 3.29 -13.72
CA GLY A 218 -14.86 4.44 -12.83
C GLY A 218 -14.20 5.72 -13.35
N PHE A 219 -14.75 6.86 -12.96
CA PHE A 219 -14.26 8.20 -13.32
C PHE A 219 -13.53 8.81 -12.14
N PHE A 220 -12.35 9.39 -12.36
CA PHE A 220 -11.56 9.99 -11.28
C PHE A 220 -10.94 11.33 -11.69
N PHE A 221 -10.71 12.18 -10.71
CA PHE A 221 -9.89 13.38 -10.81
C PHE A 221 -8.96 13.40 -9.60
N PHE A 222 -7.68 13.61 -9.83
CA PHE A 222 -6.66 13.68 -8.80
C PHE A 222 -5.81 14.93 -9.02
N GLN A 223 -5.59 15.70 -7.96
CA GLN A 223 -4.68 16.84 -7.99
C GLN A 223 -3.87 16.90 -6.69
N PRO A 224 -2.54 16.70 -6.76
CA PRO A 224 -1.66 16.82 -5.62
C PRO A 224 -1.27 18.27 -5.33
N PHE A 225 -0.82 18.51 -4.09
CA PHE A 225 -0.45 19.81 -3.56
C PHE A 225 0.77 19.67 -2.65
N ALA A 226 1.62 20.69 -2.62
CA ALA A 226 2.81 20.75 -1.77
C ALA A 226 2.51 20.89 -0.26
N SER A 227 1.26 21.17 0.13
CA SER A 227 0.84 21.22 1.54
C SER A 227 -0.69 21.18 1.68
N GLU A 228 -1.18 20.83 2.87
CA GLU A 228 -2.59 20.95 3.23
C GLU A 228 -3.12 22.39 3.04
N ALA A 229 -2.31 23.39 3.37
CA ALA A 229 -2.70 24.79 3.20
C ALA A 229 -2.89 25.17 1.72
N ALA A 230 -2.00 24.70 0.83
CA ALA A 230 -2.14 24.91 -0.61
C ALA A 230 -3.38 24.18 -1.17
N LEU A 231 -3.64 22.96 -0.69
CA LEU A 231 -4.85 22.20 -1.01
C LEU A 231 -6.11 22.96 -0.58
N ASP A 232 -6.14 23.49 0.64
CA ASP A 232 -7.28 24.23 1.18
C ASP A 232 -7.57 25.53 0.41
N VAL A 233 -6.53 26.20 -0.11
CA VAL A 233 -6.68 27.38 -0.98
C VAL A 233 -7.19 26.98 -2.36
N GLY A 234 -6.64 25.92 -2.96
CA GLY A 234 -7.04 25.45 -4.29
C GLY A 234 -8.44 24.84 -4.32
N TYR A 235 -8.84 24.18 -3.24
CA TYR A 235 -10.12 23.49 -3.06
C TYR A 235 -10.76 23.88 -1.72
N PRO A 236 -11.37 25.08 -1.65
CA PRO A 236 -11.96 25.59 -0.42
C PRO A 236 -13.18 24.78 0.00
N ALA A 237 -13.50 24.83 1.29
CA ALA A 237 -14.74 24.28 1.82
C ALA A 237 -15.96 24.89 1.11
N GLY A 238 -17.02 24.08 0.94
CA GLY A 238 -18.23 24.53 0.28
C GLY A 238 -18.93 23.42 -0.49
N THR A 239 -19.89 23.83 -1.32
CA THR A 239 -20.69 22.92 -2.14
C THR A 239 -20.02 22.70 -3.49
N TYR A 240 -19.69 21.45 -3.77
CA TYR A 240 -19.21 20.99 -5.06
C TYR A 240 -20.37 20.37 -5.84
N LEU A 241 -20.45 20.64 -7.13
CA LEU A 241 -21.49 20.11 -7.99
C LEU A 241 -20.92 19.00 -8.87
N LEU A 242 -21.25 17.76 -8.55
CA LEU A 242 -20.92 16.61 -9.37
C LEU A 242 -22.01 16.42 -10.44
N SER A 243 -21.60 16.40 -11.70
CA SER A 243 -22.47 16.11 -12.84
C SER A 243 -22.02 14.83 -13.52
N VAL A 244 -22.96 13.91 -13.76
CA VAL A 244 -22.70 12.61 -14.38
C VAL A 244 -23.57 12.51 -15.63
N VAL A 245 -22.95 12.16 -16.76
CA VAL A 245 -23.62 12.00 -18.06
C VAL A 245 -23.79 10.51 -18.33
N GLY A 246 -25.04 10.10 -18.56
CA GLY A 246 -25.44 8.70 -18.79
C GLY A 246 -26.51 8.25 -17.77
N GLY A 247 -27.66 7.77 -18.27
CA GLY A 247 -28.90 7.68 -17.48
C GLY A 247 -29.59 9.06 -17.30
N ASN A 248 -30.55 9.17 -16.36
CA ASN A 248 -31.18 10.46 -16.01
C ASN A 248 -30.14 11.34 -15.29
N PRO A 249 -29.67 12.45 -15.89
CA PRO A 249 -28.65 13.30 -15.28
C PRO A 249 -29.26 14.03 -14.07
N VAL A 250 -28.80 13.67 -12.87
CA VAL A 250 -29.15 14.39 -11.63
C VAL A 250 -27.88 15.06 -11.12
N PRO A 251 -27.77 16.40 -11.24
CA PRO A 251 -26.69 17.15 -10.60
C PRO A 251 -26.70 16.86 -9.10
N SER A 252 -25.58 16.38 -8.60
CA SER A 252 -25.42 15.93 -7.22
C SER A 252 -24.56 16.93 -6.46
N THR A 253 -25.08 17.49 -5.38
CA THR A 253 -24.30 18.40 -4.53
C THR A 253 -23.54 17.61 -3.47
N ILE A 254 -22.23 17.77 -3.44
CA ILE A 254 -21.35 17.19 -2.43
C ILE A 254 -20.77 18.33 -1.61
N ALA A 255 -21.10 18.38 -0.32
CA ALA A 255 -20.54 19.39 0.58
C ALA A 255 -19.18 18.92 1.11
N LEU A 256 -18.13 19.71 0.94
CA LEU A 256 -16.88 19.55 1.68
C LEU A 256 -16.92 20.44 2.93
N PRO A 257 -16.61 19.90 4.12
CA PRO A 257 -16.72 20.65 5.36
C PRO A 257 -15.61 21.71 5.44
N ALA A 258 -15.80 22.69 6.33
CA ALA A 258 -14.69 23.55 6.77
C ALA A 258 -13.54 22.69 7.31
N ASN A 259 -12.31 23.23 7.27
CA ASN A 259 -11.06 22.50 7.52
C ASN A 259 -10.99 21.92 8.95
N GLY A 260 -11.59 20.75 9.14
CA GLY A 260 -11.67 19.99 10.40
C GLY A 260 -11.06 18.60 10.22
N TYR A 261 -9.86 18.54 9.65
CA TYR A 261 -9.13 17.29 9.39
C TYR A 261 -9.07 16.41 10.64
N PRO A 262 -9.15 15.07 10.49
CA PRO A 262 -8.86 14.17 11.60
C PRO A 262 -7.41 14.39 12.10
N PRO A 263 -7.07 13.94 13.33
CA PRO A 263 -5.68 13.97 13.78
C PRO A 263 -4.79 13.17 12.83
N VAL A 264 -3.49 13.49 12.80
CA VAL A 264 -2.52 12.69 12.06
C VAL A 264 -2.41 11.32 12.76
N PRO A 265 -2.65 10.19 12.07
CA PRO A 265 -2.54 8.87 12.69
C PRO A 265 -1.12 8.62 13.20
N HIS A 266 -0.95 8.20 14.46
CA HIS A 266 0.36 7.88 15.03
C HIS A 266 0.37 6.48 15.59
N ILE A 267 1.33 5.65 15.17
CA ILE A 267 1.55 4.32 15.69
C ILE A 267 2.25 4.43 17.05
N ALA A 268 1.48 4.19 18.10
CA ALA A 268 1.92 4.35 19.49
C ALA A 268 3.01 3.33 19.88
N ASN A 269 2.93 2.11 19.33
CA ASN A 269 3.90 1.04 19.60
C ASN A 269 4.87 0.78 18.44
N TYR A 270 5.30 1.84 17.73
CA TYR A 270 6.17 1.74 16.55
C TYR A 270 7.44 0.91 16.80
N ASN A 271 8.11 1.09 17.94
CA ASN A 271 9.31 0.34 18.28
C ASN A 271 9.05 -1.17 18.38
N ALA A 272 7.88 -1.59 18.89
CA ALA A 272 7.48 -2.99 18.92
C ALA A 272 7.17 -3.53 17.52
N ALA A 273 6.62 -2.69 16.64
CA ALA A 273 6.37 -3.04 15.24
C ALA A 273 7.65 -3.23 14.40
N GLN A 274 8.83 -2.86 14.91
CA GLN A 274 10.12 -3.10 14.25
C GLN A 274 10.74 -4.48 14.55
N ALA A 275 10.10 -5.31 15.38
CA ALA A 275 10.58 -6.64 15.74
C ALA A 275 9.42 -7.59 16.05
N ILE A 276 8.46 -7.70 15.13
CA ILE A 276 7.27 -8.53 15.30
C ILE A 276 7.64 -10.02 15.22
N ASN A 277 7.19 -10.81 16.20
CA ASN A 277 7.22 -12.26 16.11
C ASN A 277 6.04 -12.75 15.24
N PRO A 278 6.28 -13.30 14.03
CA PRO A 278 5.20 -13.73 13.15
C PRO A 278 4.46 -15.00 13.62
N ASP A 279 4.99 -15.72 14.61
CA ASP A 279 4.34 -16.91 15.18
C ASP A 279 3.38 -16.57 16.34
N ALA A 280 3.32 -15.31 16.73
CA ALA A 280 2.43 -14.79 17.78
C ALA A 280 1.50 -13.71 17.23
N ASP A 281 0.36 -13.54 17.91
CA ASP A 281 -0.54 -12.43 17.62
C ASP A 281 0.15 -11.12 18.00
N PHE A 282 0.06 -10.11 17.12
CA PHE A 282 0.64 -8.80 17.36
C PHE A 282 -0.47 -7.75 17.44
N ALA A 283 -0.61 -7.10 18.60
CA ALA A 283 -1.51 -5.96 18.76
C ALA A 283 -0.83 -4.69 18.26
N LEU A 284 -1.18 -4.23 17.06
CA LEU A 284 -0.78 -2.91 16.58
C LEU A 284 -1.63 -1.85 17.31
N GLN A 285 -1.00 -0.76 17.76
CA GLN A 285 -1.65 0.28 18.56
C GLN A 285 -1.38 1.66 17.96
N TRP A 286 -2.37 2.54 18.07
CA TRP A 286 -2.28 3.93 17.60
C TRP A 286 -3.04 4.89 18.51
N ASP A 287 -2.73 6.17 18.37
CA ASP A 287 -3.43 7.23 19.09
C ASP A 287 -4.89 7.33 18.63
N PRO A 288 -5.87 7.37 19.57
CA PRO A 288 -7.28 7.40 19.21
C PRO A 288 -7.67 8.74 18.58
N ILE A 289 -8.72 8.74 17.74
CA ILE A 289 -9.34 9.97 17.25
C ILE A 289 -10.08 10.65 18.41
N PRO A 290 -9.70 11.87 18.85
CA PRO A 290 -10.45 12.57 19.88
C PRO A 290 -11.81 13.00 19.37
N GLY A 291 -12.86 12.76 20.17
CA GLY A 291 -14.22 13.20 19.86
C GLY A 291 -14.81 12.53 18.62
N VAL A 292 -14.62 11.22 18.46
CA VAL A 292 -15.17 10.41 17.35
C VAL A 292 -16.63 10.75 17.09
N GLY A 293 -16.92 11.22 15.89
CA GLY A 293 -18.27 11.46 15.40
C GLY A 293 -18.86 10.25 14.65
N PRO A 294 -20.17 10.25 14.39
CA PRO A 294 -20.84 9.18 13.63
C PRO A 294 -20.37 9.07 12.17
N ASN A 295 -19.69 10.11 11.67
CA ASN A 295 -19.14 10.16 10.32
C ASN A 295 -17.62 9.92 10.28
N ASP A 296 -17.00 9.52 11.39
CA ASP A 296 -15.58 9.17 11.38
C ASP A 296 -15.41 7.70 11.01
N SER A 297 -14.28 7.35 10.40
CA SER A 297 -13.87 5.95 10.20
C SER A 297 -12.37 5.81 10.15
N ILE A 298 -11.90 4.59 10.41
CA ILE A 298 -10.49 4.22 10.36
C ILE A 298 -10.33 3.09 9.35
N ALA A 299 -9.24 3.12 8.59
CA ALA A 299 -8.79 2.00 7.79
C ALA A 299 -7.31 1.74 8.03
N LEU A 300 -6.93 0.46 8.06
CA LEU A 300 -5.57 -0.02 8.13
C LEU A 300 -5.34 -0.97 6.97
N SER A 301 -4.25 -0.78 6.24
CA SER A 301 -3.73 -1.77 5.31
C SER A 301 -2.27 -2.08 5.66
N ILE A 302 -1.88 -3.33 5.44
CA ILE A 302 -0.49 -3.79 5.55
C ILE A 302 -0.20 -4.61 4.30
N SER A 303 0.89 -4.27 3.64
CA SER A 303 1.32 -4.88 2.39
C SER A 303 2.79 -5.30 2.45
N ASP A 304 3.14 -6.30 1.63
CA ASP A 304 4.51 -6.57 1.24
C ASP A 304 4.71 -6.29 -0.26
N GLU A 305 5.86 -6.71 -0.78
CA GLU A 305 6.21 -6.63 -2.20
C GLU A 305 5.20 -7.31 -3.14
N ARG A 306 4.30 -8.16 -2.64
CA ARG A 306 3.30 -8.92 -3.41
C ARG A 306 1.88 -8.34 -3.30
N GLY A 307 1.69 -7.29 -2.49
CA GLY A 307 0.41 -6.63 -2.28
C GLY A 307 -0.09 -6.70 -0.84
N GLU A 308 -1.38 -6.44 -0.65
CA GLU A 308 -2.02 -6.40 0.66
C GLU A 308 -2.07 -7.79 1.32
N VAL A 309 -1.56 -7.89 2.55
CA VAL A 309 -1.55 -9.11 3.36
C VAL A 309 -2.51 -9.02 4.55
N PHE A 310 -2.91 -7.82 4.94
CA PHE A 310 -3.88 -7.57 6.00
C PHE A 310 -4.56 -6.21 5.78
N SER A 311 -5.89 -6.19 5.83
CA SER A 311 -6.67 -4.96 5.85
C SER A 311 -7.75 -4.97 6.91
N ALA A 312 -8.11 -3.80 7.40
CA ALA A 312 -9.23 -3.62 8.30
C ALA A 312 -9.84 -2.22 8.06
N PRO A 313 -11.17 -2.07 7.96
CA PRO A 313 -12.15 -3.15 7.99
C PRO A 313 -12.08 -4.02 6.73
N ASP A 314 -12.36 -5.31 6.89
CA ASP A 314 -12.53 -6.25 5.77
C ASP A 314 -13.89 -6.95 5.93
N ILE A 315 -14.65 -7.01 4.85
CA ILE A 315 -15.97 -7.63 4.81
C ILE A 315 -15.88 -9.09 4.32
N CYS A 316 -14.86 -9.43 3.54
CA CYS A 316 -14.65 -10.79 3.05
C CYS A 316 -14.17 -11.70 4.19
N VAL A 317 -13.41 -11.12 5.12
CA VAL A 317 -13.03 -11.71 6.40
C VAL A 317 -13.58 -10.77 7.45
N PRO A 318 -14.67 -11.10 8.19
CA PRO A 318 -15.46 -10.18 9.00
C PRO A 318 -14.62 -9.55 10.11
N ARG A 319 -13.86 -8.54 9.75
CA ARG A 319 -12.86 -7.86 10.55
C ARG A 319 -13.30 -6.43 10.63
N GLU A 320 -14.03 -6.14 11.69
CA GLU A 320 -14.49 -4.79 11.96
C GLU A 320 -13.32 -3.93 12.45
N LEU A 321 -13.35 -2.66 12.07
CA LEU A 321 -12.47 -1.63 12.63
C LEU A 321 -13.32 -0.39 12.95
N PRO A 322 -13.86 -0.29 14.17
CA PRO A 322 -14.69 0.85 14.54
C PRO A 322 -13.84 2.12 14.63
N ALA A 323 -14.44 3.29 14.39
CA ALA A 323 -13.75 4.58 14.41
C ALA A 323 -13.16 4.97 15.79
N SER A 324 -13.61 4.30 16.86
CA SER A 324 -13.09 4.45 18.23
C SER A 324 -11.93 3.50 18.55
N ALA A 325 -11.57 2.59 17.64
CA ALA A 325 -10.47 1.67 17.87
C ALA A 325 -9.15 2.42 17.99
N SER A 326 -8.32 1.99 18.94
CA SER A 326 -6.92 2.41 19.12
C SER A 326 -5.94 1.23 18.99
N SER A 327 -6.46 0.06 18.59
CA SER A 327 -5.66 -1.14 18.39
C SER A 327 -6.39 -2.15 17.52
N ILE A 328 -5.62 -2.98 16.82
CA ILE A 328 -6.11 -4.19 16.18
C ILE A 328 -5.09 -5.31 16.32
N VAL A 329 -5.57 -6.54 16.46
CA VAL A 329 -4.74 -7.73 16.45
C VAL A 329 -4.47 -8.15 15.01
N ILE A 330 -3.20 -8.21 14.65
CA ILE A 330 -2.70 -8.93 13.49
C ILE A 330 -2.47 -10.39 13.94
N PRO A 331 -3.26 -11.35 13.44
CA PRO A 331 -3.12 -12.75 13.85
C PRO A 331 -1.73 -13.31 13.49
N ARG A 332 -1.26 -14.26 14.29
CA ARG A 332 -0.08 -15.07 13.94
C ARG A 332 -0.20 -15.69 12.56
N GLY A 333 0.92 -15.79 11.86
CA GLY A 333 1.03 -16.37 10.53
C GLY A 333 0.58 -15.44 9.38
N THR A 334 -0.04 -14.29 9.69
CA THR A 334 -0.37 -13.25 8.72
C THR A 334 0.91 -12.67 8.12
N LEU A 335 1.80 -12.14 8.97
CA LEU A 335 3.10 -11.64 8.52
C LEU A 335 4.09 -12.80 8.40
N LYS A 336 4.85 -12.82 7.31
CA LYS A 336 5.94 -13.78 7.09
C LYS A 336 7.20 -13.30 7.77
N SER A 337 8.06 -14.27 8.04
CA SER A 337 9.21 -14.05 8.89
C SER A 337 10.43 -13.49 8.15
N GLY A 338 11.21 -12.65 8.83
CA GLY A 338 12.36 -11.95 8.24
C GLY A 338 11.99 -11.01 7.10
N LYS A 339 10.81 -10.41 7.14
CA LYS A 339 10.26 -9.54 6.10
C LYS A 339 9.99 -8.14 6.63
N ASN A 340 10.10 -7.18 5.73
CA ASN A 340 9.63 -5.82 5.92
C ASN A 340 8.27 -5.69 5.26
N TYR A 341 7.38 -4.95 5.91
CA TYR A 341 6.04 -4.62 5.46
C TYR A 341 5.87 -3.11 5.46
N SER A 342 5.00 -2.63 4.58
CA SER A 342 4.49 -1.27 4.64
C SER A 342 3.10 -1.29 5.26
N GLY A 343 2.85 -0.41 6.21
CA GLY A 343 1.54 -0.18 6.80
C GLY A 343 1.03 1.21 6.45
N SER A 344 -0.26 1.34 6.20
CA SER A 344 -0.95 2.62 6.06
C SER A 344 -2.15 2.66 6.99
N LEU A 345 -2.14 3.58 7.95
CA LEU A 345 -3.27 3.87 8.83
C LEU A 345 -3.92 5.17 8.38
N SER A 346 -5.21 5.12 8.06
CA SER A 346 -5.98 6.25 7.55
C SER A 346 -7.15 6.58 8.45
N PHE A 347 -7.27 7.84 8.82
CA PHE A 347 -8.46 8.39 9.47
C PHE A 347 -9.26 9.21 8.48
N PHE A 348 -10.57 9.02 8.50
CA PHE A 348 -11.51 9.72 7.63
C PHE A 348 -12.55 10.44 8.48
N ARG A 349 -12.92 11.63 8.04
CA ARG A 349 -14.05 12.40 8.56
C ARG A 349 -14.94 12.82 7.40
N TYR A 350 -16.13 12.24 7.34
CA TYR A 350 -17.09 12.54 6.29
C TYR A 350 -17.97 13.72 6.69
N SER A 351 -18.20 14.66 5.78
CA SER A 351 -19.18 15.74 5.95
C SER A 351 -20.60 15.25 5.70
N LEU A 352 -20.75 14.32 4.76
CA LEU A 352 -22.02 13.73 4.36
C LEU A 352 -21.77 12.31 3.87
N ARG A 353 -22.48 11.32 4.42
CA ARG A 353 -22.71 10.04 3.73
C ARG A 353 -24.14 10.09 3.20
N ALA A 354 -24.29 10.36 1.91
CA ALA A 354 -25.60 10.38 1.27
C ALA A 354 -25.86 9.06 0.55
N ASN A 355 -27.05 8.52 0.78
CA ASN A 355 -27.60 7.43 -0.01
C ASN A 355 -28.32 8.02 -1.22
N ASN A 356 -28.16 7.41 -2.39
CA ASN A 356 -28.75 7.86 -3.66
C ASN A 356 -28.26 9.25 -4.10
N VAL A 357 -26.94 9.51 -3.99
CA VAL A 357 -26.35 10.74 -4.54
C VAL A 357 -26.71 10.85 -6.03
N PHE A 358 -26.62 9.74 -6.75
CA PHE A 358 -27.28 9.50 -8.04
C PHE A 358 -27.94 8.10 -8.01
N PRO A 359 -28.78 7.71 -9.00
CA PRO A 359 -29.54 6.45 -8.95
C PRO A 359 -28.67 5.22 -8.64
N GLN A 360 -28.99 4.52 -7.55
CA GLN A 360 -28.25 3.35 -7.04
C GLN A 360 -26.79 3.63 -6.68
N ALA A 361 -26.44 4.85 -6.26
CA ALA A 361 -25.09 5.17 -5.80
C ALA A 361 -25.03 5.83 -4.43
N THR A 362 -24.01 5.48 -3.65
CA THR A 362 -23.77 5.99 -2.29
C THR A 362 -22.44 6.72 -2.24
N GLY A 363 -22.36 7.83 -1.53
CA GLY A 363 -21.10 8.56 -1.46
C GLY A 363 -21.19 9.90 -0.76
N GLY A 364 -20.12 10.68 -0.85
CA GLY A 364 -20.12 12.03 -0.30
C GLY A 364 -18.74 12.66 -0.18
N GLY A 365 -18.67 13.67 0.69
CA GLY A 365 -17.49 14.50 0.89
C GLY A 365 -16.77 14.15 2.19
N GLY A 366 -15.46 14.41 2.24
CA GLY A 366 -14.72 14.24 3.48
C GLY A 366 -13.29 14.75 3.47
N LEU A 367 -12.68 14.64 4.64
CA LEU A 367 -11.27 14.92 4.89
C LEU A 367 -10.61 13.64 5.38
N SER A 368 -9.38 13.38 4.95
CA SER A 368 -8.60 12.24 5.42
C SER A 368 -7.17 12.62 5.75
N ARG A 369 -6.61 11.91 6.72
CA ARG A 369 -5.17 11.89 6.98
C ARG A 369 -4.71 10.44 7.04
N ALA A 370 -3.63 10.15 6.31
CA ALA A 370 -3.01 8.84 6.29
C ALA A 370 -1.58 8.92 6.82
N THR A 371 -1.12 7.88 7.49
CA THR A 371 0.27 7.75 7.90
C THR A 371 0.82 6.40 7.47
N GLU A 372 1.90 6.46 6.70
CA GLU A 372 2.70 5.33 6.29
C GLU A 372 3.77 5.02 7.34
N PHE A 373 4.00 3.74 7.60
CA PHE A 373 4.98 3.27 8.57
C PHE A 373 5.53 1.90 8.18
N GLY A 374 6.79 1.65 8.54
CA GLY A 374 7.39 0.33 8.35
C GLY A 374 7.01 -0.63 9.47
N LEU A 375 6.76 -1.90 9.13
CA LEU A 375 6.78 -3.00 10.09
C LEU A 375 7.87 -3.99 9.71
N LYS A 376 8.51 -4.58 10.70
CA LYS A 376 9.57 -5.57 10.47
C LYS A 376 9.30 -6.77 11.34
N THR A 377 9.26 -7.95 10.70
CA THR A 377 9.23 -9.19 11.45
C THR A 377 10.66 -9.62 11.76
N THR A 378 10.84 -10.21 12.94
CA THR A 378 12.10 -10.89 13.24
C THR A 378 12.35 -11.99 12.22
N GLY A 379 13.61 -12.20 11.84
CA GLY A 379 14.03 -13.35 11.05
C GLY A 379 13.51 -14.64 11.68
N GLY A 380 12.90 -15.49 10.87
CA GLY A 380 12.14 -16.63 11.39
C GLY A 380 12.99 -17.60 12.12
N THR A 381 12.84 -17.63 13.43
CA THR A 381 12.96 -18.87 14.18
C THR A 381 11.73 -19.70 13.83
N GLY A 382 11.66 -20.24 12.60
CA GLY A 382 10.44 -20.83 12.05
C GLY A 382 9.62 -21.59 13.09
N LEU A 383 8.34 -21.25 13.22
CA LEU A 383 7.36 -21.89 14.10
C LEU A 383 7.86 -22.10 15.52
N LEU A 384 8.11 -21.06 16.35
CA LEU A 384 8.56 -21.26 17.76
C LEU A 384 9.48 -22.50 17.88
N GLY A 385 10.48 -22.60 17.00
CA GLY A 385 11.02 -23.92 16.65
C GLY A 385 11.53 -24.61 17.90
N ALA A 386 10.99 -25.79 18.21
CA ALA A 386 11.43 -26.59 19.35
C ALA A 386 12.97 -26.53 19.45
N PRO A 387 13.54 -26.32 20.66
CA PRO A 387 14.97 -26.05 20.80
C PRO A 387 15.81 -27.05 20.01
N LYS A 388 16.77 -26.55 19.22
CA LYS A 388 17.60 -27.38 18.33
C LYS A 388 19.00 -27.51 18.87
N PHE A 389 19.54 -28.72 18.82
CA PHE A 389 20.97 -28.92 19.00
C PHE A 389 21.70 -28.59 17.70
N LEU A 390 22.55 -27.56 17.73
CA LEU A 390 23.46 -27.22 16.63
C LEU A 390 24.71 -28.08 16.64
N SER A 391 25.15 -28.49 17.82
CA SER A 391 26.23 -29.45 17.99
C SER A 391 26.06 -30.24 19.29
N ILE A 392 26.54 -31.49 19.28
CA ILE A 392 26.65 -32.35 20.46
C ILE A 392 28.02 -33.03 20.38
N VAL A 393 28.91 -32.71 21.32
CA VAL A 393 30.30 -33.17 21.30
C VAL A 393 30.63 -33.79 22.66
N ARG A 394 31.09 -35.04 22.63
CA ARG A 394 31.68 -35.67 23.82
C ARG A 394 33.14 -35.24 23.94
N LYS A 395 33.51 -34.70 25.10
CA LYS A 395 34.89 -34.30 25.42
C LYS A 395 35.69 -35.49 25.98
N ASP A 396 37.01 -35.39 25.97
CA ASP A 396 37.92 -36.46 26.43
C ASP A 396 37.73 -36.83 27.91
N ASN A 397 37.31 -35.86 28.73
CA ASN A 397 36.96 -36.07 30.13
C ASN A 397 35.60 -36.78 30.34
N GLY A 398 34.91 -37.17 29.27
CA GLY A 398 33.65 -37.89 29.29
C GLY A 398 32.39 -37.02 29.33
N SER A 399 32.52 -35.71 29.57
CA SER A 399 31.40 -34.75 29.54
C SER A 399 30.84 -34.56 28.14
N VAL A 400 29.57 -34.15 28.04
CA VAL A 400 28.90 -33.85 26.77
C VAL A 400 28.59 -32.36 26.70
N GLU A 401 29.20 -31.69 25.73
CA GLU A 401 28.93 -30.29 25.40
C GLU A 401 27.89 -30.22 24.28
N MET A 402 26.90 -29.37 24.46
CA MET A 402 25.80 -29.17 23.53
C MET A 402 25.67 -27.68 23.22
N VAL A 403 25.63 -27.33 21.94
CA VAL A 403 25.24 -25.98 21.53
C VAL A 403 23.77 -26.02 21.16
N VAL A 404 22.96 -25.22 21.85
CA VAL A 404 21.51 -25.18 21.69
C VAL A 404 21.12 -23.84 21.08
N GLN A 405 20.24 -23.89 20.09
CA GLN A 405 19.57 -22.73 19.52
C GLN A 405 18.10 -22.73 19.95
N ALA A 406 17.64 -21.61 20.50
CA ALA A 406 16.24 -21.36 20.83
C ALA A 406 15.96 -19.84 20.82
N GLN A 407 14.73 -19.45 21.18
CA GLN A 407 14.33 -18.04 21.18
C GLN A 407 15.27 -17.17 22.05
N PRO A 408 15.81 -16.06 21.52
CA PRO A 408 16.57 -15.09 22.30
C PRO A 408 15.81 -14.63 23.56
N GLY A 409 16.47 -14.63 24.71
CA GLY A 409 15.86 -14.25 25.99
C GLY A 409 14.88 -15.28 26.60
N SER A 410 14.64 -16.42 25.94
CA SER A 410 13.87 -17.53 26.52
C SER A 410 14.72 -18.40 27.45
N THR A 411 14.08 -19.34 28.16
CA THR A 411 14.76 -20.37 28.95
C THR A 411 14.40 -21.75 28.41
N VAL A 412 15.42 -22.60 28.24
CA VAL A 412 15.30 -23.97 27.73
C VAL A 412 15.68 -24.97 28.81
N ILE A 413 14.88 -26.04 28.96
CA ILE A 413 15.21 -27.19 29.78
C ILE A 413 15.88 -28.26 28.92
N ILE A 414 17.01 -28.77 29.40
CA ILE A 414 17.70 -29.93 28.83
C ILE A 414 17.42 -31.15 29.72
N ASP A 415 16.79 -32.17 29.14
CA ASP A 415 16.55 -33.45 29.80
C ASP A 415 17.48 -34.53 29.21
N ARG A 416 17.82 -35.53 30.03
CA ARG A 416 18.51 -36.75 29.62
C ARG A 416 17.71 -37.99 29.95
N SER A 417 17.85 -39.00 29.11
CA SER A 417 17.34 -40.34 29.32
C SER A 417 18.39 -41.40 28.98
N ALA A 418 18.35 -42.53 29.69
CA ALA A 418 19.14 -43.72 29.35
C ALA A 418 18.40 -44.65 28.36
N ASP A 419 17.08 -44.50 28.20
CA ASP A 419 16.20 -45.49 27.57
C ASP A 419 15.06 -44.88 26.71
N LEU A 420 15.02 -43.56 26.56
CA LEU A 420 13.96 -42.77 25.91
C LEU A 420 12.60 -42.75 26.64
N THR A 421 12.47 -43.40 27.80
CA THR A 421 11.21 -43.46 28.56
C THR A 421 11.28 -42.63 29.84
N GLY A 422 12.34 -42.79 30.64
CA GLY A 422 12.58 -42.00 31.85
C GLY A 422 13.45 -40.79 31.54
N TRP A 423 12.94 -39.57 31.76
CA TRP A 423 13.65 -38.32 31.48
C TRP A 423 13.93 -37.56 32.77
N ALA A 424 15.20 -37.26 33.02
CA ALA A 424 15.65 -36.42 34.13
C ALA A 424 16.15 -35.07 33.61
N GLN A 425 15.69 -33.98 34.21
CA GLN A 425 16.18 -32.64 33.91
C GLN A 425 17.63 -32.49 34.36
N ILE A 426 18.50 -32.06 33.45
CA ILE A 426 19.92 -31.77 33.75
C ILE A 426 20.09 -30.30 34.09
N GLN A 427 19.54 -29.42 33.25
CA GLN A 427 19.77 -27.99 33.38
C GLN A 427 18.63 -27.15 32.78
N SER A 428 18.41 -25.98 33.36
CA SER A 428 17.60 -24.90 32.79
C SER A 428 18.55 -23.78 32.34
N VAL A 429 18.43 -23.35 31.08
CA VAL A 429 19.45 -22.59 30.37
C VAL A 429 18.82 -21.32 29.79
N PRO A 430 19.17 -20.13 30.28
CA PRO A 430 18.73 -18.89 29.66
C PRO A 430 19.46 -18.68 28.33
N MET A 431 18.73 -18.32 27.28
CA MET A 431 19.29 -18.04 25.96
C MET A 431 19.87 -16.63 25.90
N THR A 432 21.02 -16.50 25.23
CA THR A 432 21.63 -15.19 24.95
C THR A 432 20.74 -14.36 24.02
N ALA A 433 21.08 -13.07 23.85
CA ALA A 433 20.42 -12.21 22.86
C ALA A 433 20.57 -12.71 21.41
N ALA A 434 21.55 -13.59 21.15
CA ALA A 434 21.73 -14.26 19.87
C ALA A 434 20.90 -15.56 19.75
N GLY A 435 20.17 -15.97 20.79
CA GLY A 435 19.38 -17.20 20.79
C GLY A 435 20.22 -18.49 20.83
N ILE A 436 21.49 -18.40 21.25
CA ILE A 436 22.42 -19.53 21.33
C ILE A 436 22.93 -19.66 22.77
N ALA A 437 23.02 -20.88 23.26
CA ALA A 437 23.68 -21.18 24.52
C ALA A 437 24.49 -22.49 24.43
N THR A 438 25.59 -22.55 25.18
CA THR A 438 26.38 -23.78 25.34
C THR A 438 26.07 -24.39 26.70
N VAL A 439 25.82 -25.70 26.70
CA VAL A 439 25.45 -26.49 27.88
C VAL A 439 26.43 -27.65 28.01
N THR A 440 26.81 -28.00 29.24
CA THR A 440 27.71 -29.13 29.49
C THR A 440 27.10 -30.07 30.51
N ASP A 441 26.80 -31.32 30.11
CA ASP A 441 26.50 -32.40 31.05
C ASP A 441 27.82 -33.02 31.54
N THR A 442 28.17 -32.75 32.79
CA THR A 442 29.38 -33.27 33.46
C THR A 442 29.13 -34.59 34.19
N SER A 443 27.87 -35.04 34.28
CA SER A 443 27.49 -36.22 35.07
C SER A 443 27.64 -37.55 34.32
N THR A 444 28.17 -37.54 33.10
CA THR A 444 28.40 -38.72 32.26
C THR A 444 29.77 -39.36 32.51
N THR A 445 29.98 -39.94 33.69
CA THR A 445 31.12 -40.82 33.94
C THR A 445 30.83 -42.22 33.38
N ALA A 446 31.56 -42.60 32.32
CA ALA A 446 31.55 -43.89 31.61
C ALA A 446 30.46 -44.15 30.53
N ALA A 447 30.75 -45.13 29.67
CA ALA A 447 30.16 -45.41 28.36
C ALA A 447 28.71 -45.96 28.37
N VAL A 448 27.78 -45.19 28.93
CA VAL A 448 26.34 -45.48 28.86
C VAL A 448 25.74 -44.70 27.69
N LYS A 449 24.87 -45.34 26.90
CA LYS A 449 24.08 -44.65 25.86
C LYS A 449 23.18 -43.63 26.55
N ASN A 450 23.31 -42.36 26.18
CA ASN A 450 22.49 -41.26 26.69
C ASN A 450 21.77 -40.59 25.53
N PHE A 451 20.51 -40.26 25.76
CA PHE A 451 19.66 -39.49 24.85
C PHE A 451 19.37 -38.13 25.47
N TYR A 452 19.38 -37.10 24.64
CA TYR A 452 19.12 -35.73 25.06
C TYR A 452 17.91 -35.18 24.32
N ARG A 453 17.11 -34.37 25.03
CA ARG A 453 16.08 -33.54 24.41
C ARG A 453 16.12 -32.16 25.03
N ALA A 454 15.70 -31.18 24.25
CA ALA A 454 15.57 -29.80 24.69
C ALA A 454 14.11 -29.37 24.52
N LYS A 455 13.57 -28.67 25.52
CA LYS A 455 12.19 -28.17 25.54
C LYS A 455 12.15 -26.77 26.15
N HIS A 456 11.14 -25.98 25.82
CA HIS A 456 10.92 -24.72 26.52
C HIS A 456 10.55 -24.99 27.98
N ASN A 457 10.99 -24.11 28.87
CA ASN A 457 10.56 -24.09 30.26
C ASN A 457 9.10 -23.66 30.39
#